data_AF-A0A8J3J8V9-F1
#
_entry.id   AF-A0A8J3J8V9-F1
#
_cell.length_a   1.000
_cell.length_b   1.000
_cell.length_c   1.000
_cell.angle_alpha   90.00
_cell.angle_beta   90.00
_cell.angle_gamma   90.00
#
_symmetry.space_group_name_H-M   'P 1'
#
loop_
_entity.id
_entity.type
_entity.pdbx_description
1 polymer ?
#
loop_
_entity_poly.entity_id
_entity_poly.type
_entity_poly.pdbx_seq_one_letter_code
_entity_poly.pdbx_strand_id
1 'polypeptide(L)'
;MADQRREHLIRLPLHHPAPDVVAECTRLRQAGDWAGACRAAGLTPSLDLTEVRAEYGLTAAEQIAADLRRLAPDLLRVFLPSDHLHRYHWGRVLVLTRRVHVHRPRGADFRREPQRLIELLDGPLLVITGPASPDERRGLHLGVTDASRLPNYWTPLPLWCWDAEAVAERRAAYESRDLETLGDAACLESGLTSAHDLHPLVFGAVRPGQEQRPGPVRFDLPEVMVRCTGRWHRMRVGDGRLAALDHTPQEIQRELTLGALGGPVQGCAAALRAWQTGHGRLPKRLRWQRTDLYRAARHGRADVVIALLDAGFDPAVAEGSGGTLLHTLSHLDHELLLPRLLAAGLPVNGADKEGGTPLHHAEEADARELVAALLAAGADPDVRDRYGRLPAKLRPALRYDAVAKIRTPLG
;
A
#
# COMPACT_ATOMS: atom_id res chain seq x y z
N MET A 1 19.69 21.36 7.40
CA MET A 1 18.45 20.96 8.11
C MET A 1 17.18 21.09 7.27
N ALA A 2 17.07 22.05 6.32
CA ALA A 2 15.92 22.15 5.41
C ALA A 2 15.84 20.98 4.39
N ASP A 3 16.99 20.44 3.98
CA ASP A 3 17.10 19.38 2.97
C ASP A 3 16.58 18.02 3.47
N GLN A 4 16.87 17.66 4.72
CA GLN A 4 16.39 16.41 5.34
C GLN A 4 14.88 16.38 5.62
N ARG A 5 14.21 17.55 5.73
CA ARG A 5 12.74 17.63 5.85
C ARG A 5 12.06 17.45 4.50
N ARG A 6 12.64 17.97 3.41
CA ARG A 6 12.14 17.78 2.03
C ARG A 6 12.29 16.35 1.52
N GLU A 7 13.38 15.70 1.93
CA GLU A 7 13.75 14.34 1.50
C GLU A 7 12.71 13.25 1.81
N HIS A 8 11.83 13.44 2.80
CA HIS A 8 10.86 12.44 3.23
C HIS A 8 9.46 12.59 2.62
N LEU A 9 9.25 13.52 1.68
CA LEU A 9 7.90 14.09 1.44
C LEU A 9 7.42 14.01 -0.02
N ILE A 10 8.06 13.22 -0.88
CA ILE A 10 7.46 12.80 -2.16
C ILE A 10 6.46 11.69 -1.86
N ARG A 11 5.23 11.99 -1.43
CA ARG A 11 4.40 10.95 -0.80
C ARG A 11 2.93 10.90 -1.20
N LEU A 12 2.23 12.02 -1.29
CA LEU A 12 0.75 11.98 -1.37
C LEU A 12 0.16 11.26 -2.58
N PRO A 13 0.60 11.50 -3.84
CA PRO A 13 0.04 10.77 -4.97
C PRO A 13 0.31 9.25 -4.91
N LEU A 14 1.25 8.78 -4.08
CA LEU A 14 1.54 7.35 -3.91
C LEU A 14 0.69 6.69 -2.81
N HIS A 15 0.07 7.49 -1.93
CA HIS A 15 -0.77 7.03 -0.82
C HIS A 15 -2.25 7.02 -1.17
N HIS A 16 -2.67 7.78 -2.19
CA HIS A 16 -4.06 7.79 -2.63
C HIS A 16 -4.42 6.53 -3.40
N PRO A 17 -5.60 5.93 -3.15
CA PRO A 17 -6.16 4.91 -4.02
C PRO A 17 -6.31 5.39 -5.46
N ALA A 18 -6.44 4.45 -6.38
CA ALA A 18 -6.64 4.75 -7.79
C ALA A 18 -7.90 5.61 -8.04
N PRO A 19 -7.88 6.55 -9.00
CA PRO A 19 -9.00 7.47 -9.23
C PRO A 19 -10.33 6.76 -9.51
N ASP A 20 -10.30 5.64 -10.22
CA ASP A 20 -11.43 4.76 -10.48
C ASP A 20 -11.97 4.11 -9.19
N VAL A 21 -11.08 3.62 -8.31
CA VAL A 21 -11.45 3.11 -6.98
C VAL A 21 -12.13 4.21 -6.15
N VAL A 22 -11.57 5.42 -6.13
CA VAL A 22 -12.16 6.57 -5.42
C VAL A 22 -13.54 6.92 -5.98
N ALA A 23 -13.69 6.94 -7.31
CA ALA A 23 -14.95 7.22 -7.98
C ALA A 23 -16.02 6.16 -7.63
N GLU A 24 -15.66 4.88 -7.67
CA GLU A 24 -16.58 3.79 -7.36
C GLU A 24 -16.99 3.78 -5.87
N CYS A 25 -16.03 3.94 -4.95
CA CYS A 25 -16.32 4.10 -3.53
C CYS A 25 -17.27 5.27 -3.26
N THR A 26 -17.04 6.41 -3.94
CA THR A 26 -17.90 7.58 -3.81
C THR A 26 -19.32 7.30 -4.31
N ARG A 27 -19.46 6.67 -5.47
CA ARG A 27 -20.76 6.30 -6.05
C ARG A 27 -21.54 5.36 -5.13
N LEU A 28 -20.90 4.30 -4.64
CA LEU A 28 -21.52 3.31 -3.74
C LEU A 28 -21.93 3.93 -2.41
N ARG A 29 -21.06 4.75 -1.81
CA ARG A 29 -21.35 5.49 -0.58
C ARG A 29 -22.55 6.42 -0.75
N GLN A 30 -22.63 7.18 -1.86
CA GLN A 30 -23.77 8.05 -2.15
C GLN A 30 -25.08 7.29 -2.39
N ALA A 31 -24.99 6.05 -2.90
CA ALA A 31 -26.13 5.15 -3.03
C ALA A 31 -26.55 4.48 -1.70
N GLY A 32 -25.79 4.70 -0.61
CA GLY A 32 -26.03 4.08 0.70
C GLY A 32 -25.47 2.66 0.85
N ASP A 33 -24.76 2.14 -0.14
CA ASP A 33 -24.10 0.83 -0.09
C ASP A 33 -22.68 0.94 0.51
N TRP A 34 -22.63 1.10 1.83
CA TRP A 34 -21.36 1.18 2.57
C TRP A 34 -20.53 -0.10 2.43
N ALA A 35 -21.18 -1.28 2.34
CA ALA A 35 -20.50 -2.56 2.26
C ALA A 35 -19.83 -2.74 0.89
N GLY A 36 -20.51 -2.34 -0.18
CA GLY A 36 -19.95 -2.24 -1.52
C GLY A 36 -18.77 -1.27 -1.56
N ALA A 37 -18.92 -0.08 -0.99
CA ALA A 37 -17.83 0.90 -0.93
C ALA A 37 -16.60 0.34 -0.19
N CYS A 38 -16.80 -0.38 0.92
CA CYS A 38 -15.71 -1.06 1.62
C CYS A 38 -15.01 -2.09 0.73
N ARG A 39 -15.76 -2.95 0.05
CA ARG A 39 -15.18 -3.95 -0.87
C ARG A 39 -14.40 -3.30 -2.01
N ALA A 40 -14.92 -2.23 -2.60
CA ALA A 40 -14.23 -1.46 -3.64
C ALA A 40 -12.91 -0.84 -3.13
N ALA A 41 -12.85 -0.45 -1.86
CA ALA A 41 -11.62 0.04 -1.22
C ALA A 41 -10.65 -1.07 -0.74
N GLY A 42 -10.98 -2.35 -0.97
CA GLY A 42 -10.21 -3.50 -0.50
C GLY A 42 -10.35 -3.78 1.01
N LEU A 43 -11.49 -3.40 1.60
CA LEU A 43 -11.87 -3.73 2.98
C LEU A 43 -12.94 -4.84 2.97
N THR A 44 -12.82 -5.78 3.89
CA THR A 44 -13.80 -6.85 4.10
C THR A 44 -14.81 -6.41 5.16
N PRO A 45 -16.07 -6.11 4.80
CA PRO A 45 -17.10 -5.81 5.79
C PRO A 45 -17.52 -7.08 6.51
N SER A 46 -17.24 -7.17 7.80
CA SER A 46 -17.53 -8.32 8.67
C SER A 46 -18.44 -7.91 9.84
N LEU A 47 -19.52 -7.19 9.55
CA LEU A 47 -20.56 -6.84 10.51
C LEU A 47 -21.96 -6.93 9.88
N ASP A 48 -22.96 -7.30 10.68
CA ASP A 48 -24.38 -7.24 10.34
C ASP A 48 -25.10 -6.31 11.33
N LEU A 49 -25.80 -5.29 10.82
CA LEU A 49 -26.54 -4.34 11.65
C LEU A 49 -27.67 -4.99 12.46
N THR A 50 -28.21 -6.12 11.99
CA THR A 50 -29.22 -6.92 12.69
C THR A 50 -28.61 -7.61 13.92
N GLU A 51 -27.40 -8.16 13.78
CA GLU A 51 -26.65 -8.76 14.88
C GLU A 51 -26.21 -7.68 15.89
N VAL A 52 -25.71 -6.55 15.40
CA VAL A 52 -25.35 -5.39 16.25
C VAL A 52 -26.58 -4.92 17.03
N ARG A 53 -27.76 -4.87 16.42
CA ARG A 53 -29.01 -4.52 17.11
C ARG A 53 -29.40 -5.55 18.17
N ALA A 54 -29.20 -6.84 17.89
CA ALA A 54 -29.52 -7.91 18.83
C ALA A 54 -28.58 -7.90 20.05
N GLU A 55 -27.28 -7.66 19.85
CA GLU A 55 -26.27 -7.65 20.92
C GLU A 55 -26.26 -6.33 21.71
N TYR A 56 -26.36 -5.17 21.02
CA TYR A 56 -26.12 -3.85 21.61
C TYR A 56 -27.37 -2.96 21.69
N GLY A 57 -28.50 -3.41 21.16
CA GLY A 57 -29.77 -2.67 21.15
C GLY A 57 -29.95 -1.70 19.97
N LEU A 58 -31.17 -1.17 19.84
CA LEU A 58 -31.58 -0.35 18.70
C LEU A 58 -30.76 0.94 18.55
N THR A 59 -30.63 1.72 19.62
CA THR A 59 -29.91 3.01 19.59
C THR A 59 -28.46 2.84 19.15
N ALA A 60 -27.80 1.76 19.60
CA ALA A 60 -26.43 1.48 19.25
C ALA A 60 -26.29 1.09 17.77
N ALA A 61 -27.18 0.25 17.25
CA ALA A 61 -27.20 -0.11 15.84
C ALA A 61 -27.51 1.08 14.91
N GLU A 62 -28.44 1.96 15.31
CA GLU A 62 -28.74 3.19 14.56
C GLU A 62 -27.52 4.12 14.49
N GLN A 63 -26.74 4.20 15.57
CA GLN A 63 -25.50 4.98 15.60
C GLN A 63 -24.43 4.39 14.69
N ILE A 64 -24.18 3.07 14.75
CA ILE A 64 -23.24 2.40 13.84
C ILE A 64 -23.68 2.57 12.39
N ALA A 65 -24.98 2.45 12.10
CA ALA A 65 -25.52 2.71 10.77
C ALA A 65 -25.28 4.16 10.31
N ALA A 66 -25.37 5.14 11.22
CA ALA A 66 -25.06 6.54 10.93
C ALA A 66 -23.57 6.77 10.62
N ASP A 67 -22.68 6.09 11.35
CA ASP A 67 -21.24 6.13 11.10
C ASP A 67 -20.91 5.51 9.73
N LEU A 68 -21.53 4.36 9.39
CA LEU A 68 -21.33 3.67 8.11
C LEU A 68 -21.83 4.47 6.89
N ARG A 69 -22.95 5.21 7.02
CA ARG A 69 -23.43 6.09 5.94
C ARG A 69 -22.42 7.18 5.57
N ARG A 70 -21.61 7.60 6.55
CA ARG A 70 -20.59 8.65 6.39
C ARG A 70 -19.20 8.10 6.11
N LEU A 71 -19.00 6.78 6.23
CA LEU A 71 -17.73 6.12 6.00
C LEU A 71 -17.26 6.32 4.55
N ALA A 72 -16.10 6.95 4.38
CA ALA A 72 -15.32 7.03 3.16
C ALA A 72 -14.13 6.05 3.26
N PRO A 73 -14.30 4.79 2.82
CA PRO A 73 -13.27 3.78 2.96
C PRO A 73 -12.07 4.04 2.05
N ASP A 74 -12.27 4.67 0.90
CA ASP A 74 -11.24 5.21 0.00
C ASP A 74 -10.37 6.27 0.68
N LEU A 75 -10.98 7.19 1.42
CA LEU A 75 -10.26 8.18 2.23
C LEU A 75 -9.45 7.50 3.34
N LEU A 76 -10.05 6.54 4.03
CA LEU A 76 -9.40 5.75 5.07
C LEU A 76 -8.14 5.05 4.53
N ARG A 77 -8.17 4.51 3.30
CA ARG A 77 -7.01 3.85 2.67
C ARG A 77 -5.81 4.77 2.47
N VAL A 78 -5.98 6.09 2.42
CA VAL A 78 -4.88 7.06 2.40
C VAL A 78 -4.04 6.97 3.68
N PHE A 79 -4.68 6.64 4.80
CA PHE A 79 -4.08 6.59 6.14
C PHE A 79 -3.78 5.17 6.62
N LEU A 80 -4.14 4.14 5.84
CA LEU A 80 -3.85 2.73 6.10
C LEU A 80 -2.72 2.22 5.19
N PRO A 81 -1.44 2.54 5.50
CA PRO A 81 -0.32 2.02 4.75
C PRO A 81 -0.28 0.49 4.84
N SER A 82 -0.39 -0.15 3.68
CA SER A 82 -0.31 -1.60 3.47
C SER A 82 1.03 -2.21 3.94
N ASP A 83 2.06 -1.37 4.12
CA ASP A 83 3.39 -1.71 4.61
C ASP A 83 3.50 -1.81 6.15
N HIS A 84 2.55 -1.26 6.93
CA HIS A 84 2.66 -1.24 8.39
C HIS A 84 1.91 -2.37 9.11
N LEU A 85 0.89 -2.97 8.49
CA LEU A 85 0.08 -3.99 9.16
C LEU A 85 0.76 -5.37 9.20
N HIS A 86 1.50 -5.74 8.15
CA HIS A 86 1.94 -7.12 7.97
C HIS A 86 3.19 -7.53 8.78
N ARG A 87 4.09 -6.59 9.13
CA ARG A 87 5.42 -6.94 9.70
C ARG A 87 5.63 -6.55 11.17
N TYR A 88 4.81 -5.66 11.72
CA TYR A 88 4.97 -5.16 13.11
C TYR A 88 3.66 -4.97 13.88
N HIS A 89 2.48 -5.27 13.28
CA HIS A 89 1.18 -4.90 13.85
C HIS A 89 0.13 -6.02 13.80
N TRP A 90 0.58 -7.28 13.89
CA TRP A 90 -0.33 -8.34 14.30
C TRP A 90 -1.03 -7.95 15.60
N GLY A 91 -2.37 -7.83 15.55
CA GLY A 91 -3.20 -7.51 16.71
C GLY A 91 -3.46 -6.03 17.01
N ARG A 92 -3.06 -5.08 16.14
CA ARG A 92 -3.51 -3.68 16.31
C ARG A 92 -4.94 -3.48 15.78
N VAL A 93 -5.76 -2.80 16.59
CA VAL A 93 -7.14 -2.42 16.25
C VAL A 93 -7.20 -0.90 16.04
N LEU A 94 -7.73 -0.47 14.90
CA LEU A 94 -7.99 0.94 14.65
C LEU A 94 -9.45 1.24 14.96
N VAL A 95 -9.70 2.28 15.75
CA VAL A 95 -11.04 2.62 16.21
C VAL A 95 -11.59 3.77 15.36
N LEU A 96 -12.70 3.52 14.68
CA LEU A 96 -13.39 4.41 13.75
C LEU A 96 -14.72 4.90 14.34
N THR A 97 -14.69 5.66 15.43
CA THR A 97 -15.95 6.07 16.07
C THR A 97 -15.91 7.50 16.57
N ARG A 98 -17.09 8.13 16.59
CA ARG A 98 -17.33 9.42 17.24
C ARG A 98 -17.37 9.30 18.77
N ARG A 99 -17.37 8.09 19.32
CA ARG A 99 -17.42 7.79 20.77
C ARG A 99 -16.05 7.91 21.46
N VAL A 100 -15.21 8.83 20.99
CA VAL A 100 -13.86 9.05 21.48
C VAL A 100 -13.77 10.48 22.00
N HIS A 101 -13.48 10.65 23.29
CA HIS A 101 -13.18 11.94 23.88
C HIS A 101 -11.71 12.06 24.24
N VAL A 102 -11.05 13.10 23.72
CA VAL A 102 -9.66 13.41 24.05
C VAL A 102 -9.65 14.43 25.18
N HIS A 103 -9.19 14.01 26.35
CA HIS A 103 -9.01 14.87 27.52
C HIS A 103 -7.54 15.30 27.60
N ARG A 104 -7.27 16.61 27.62
CA ARG A 104 -5.93 17.18 27.84
C ARG A 104 -5.80 17.69 29.28
N PRO A 105 -5.36 16.88 30.25
CA PRO A 105 -5.07 17.37 31.60
C PRO A 105 -3.89 18.36 31.55
N ARG A 106 -3.95 19.39 32.40
CA ARG A 106 -2.88 20.40 32.52
C ARG A 106 -1.54 19.72 32.82
N GLY A 107 -0.54 19.91 31.96
CA GLY A 107 0.83 19.44 32.15
C GLY A 107 1.16 18.05 31.61
N ALA A 108 0.20 17.35 30.97
CA ALA A 108 0.48 16.07 30.33
C ALA A 108 1.14 16.24 28.95
N ASP A 109 2.24 15.52 28.72
CA ASP A 109 2.91 15.43 27.43
C ASP A 109 2.20 14.38 26.56
N PHE A 110 1.37 14.85 25.61
CA PHE A 110 0.66 14.01 24.64
C PHE A 110 1.60 13.07 23.86
N ARG A 111 2.90 13.41 23.75
CA ARG A 111 3.88 12.62 23.00
C ARG A 111 4.31 11.33 23.67
N ARG A 112 4.10 11.19 24.99
CA ARG A 112 4.57 10.01 25.74
C ARG A 112 3.50 8.94 25.90
N GLU A 113 2.23 9.31 26.14
CA GLU A 113 1.17 8.33 26.44
C GLU A 113 -0.21 8.75 25.88
N PRO A 114 -0.37 8.87 24.55
CA PRO A 114 -1.58 9.42 23.93
C PRO A 114 -2.85 8.62 24.26
N GLN A 115 -2.78 7.28 24.38
CA GLN A 115 -3.97 6.48 24.73
C GLN A 115 -4.52 6.71 26.14
N ARG A 116 -3.71 7.22 27.08
CA ARG A 116 -4.17 7.52 28.45
C ARG A 116 -4.97 8.82 28.56
N LEU A 117 -5.01 9.58 27.46
CA LEU A 117 -5.69 10.86 27.34
C LEU A 117 -7.02 10.72 26.58
N ILE A 118 -7.46 9.48 26.34
CA ILE A 118 -8.59 9.17 25.48
C ILE A 118 -9.60 8.34 26.27
N GLU A 119 -10.81 8.87 26.41
CA GLU A 119 -11.96 8.19 26.99
C GLU A 119 -12.83 7.63 25.86
N LEU A 120 -13.12 6.33 25.93
CA LEU A 120 -14.08 5.68 25.05
C LEU A 120 -15.44 5.73 25.74
N LEU A 121 -16.43 6.34 25.10
CA LEU A 121 -17.81 6.36 25.60
C LEU A 121 -18.42 4.97 25.46
N ASP A 122 -19.26 4.58 26.42
CA ASP A 122 -19.95 3.29 26.45
C ASP A 122 -20.65 2.97 25.12
N GLY A 123 -20.68 1.70 24.73
CA GLY A 123 -21.36 1.20 23.54
C GLY A 123 -20.41 0.61 22.48
N PRO A 124 -20.97 0.04 21.39
CA PRO A 124 -20.17 -0.59 20.36
C PRO A 124 -19.32 0.43 19.61
N LEU A 125 -18.12 -0.01 19.24
CA LEU A 125 -17.11 0.74 18.51
C LEU A 125 -16.96 0.11 17.12
N LEU A 126 -17.06 0.95 16.09
CA LEU A 126 -16.68 0.55 14.74
C LEU A 126 -15.16 0.50 14.66
N VAL A 127 -14.60 -0.58 14.11
CA VAL A 127 -13.15 -0.83 14.11
C VAL A 127 -12.65 -1.40 12.79
N ILE A 128 -11.37 -1.18 12.51
CA ILE A 128 -10.61 -1.92 11.51
C ILE A 128 -9.66 -2.86 12.23
N THR A 129 -9.72 -4.13 11.87
CA THR A 129 -8.76 -5.14 12.33
C THR A 129 -7.91 -5.61 11.17
N GLY A 130 -6.70 -6.05 11.48
CA GLY A 130 -5.88 -6.83 10.56
C GLY A 130 -6.50 -8.21 10.29
N PRO A 131 -5.79 -9.06 9.54
CA PRO A 131 -6.31 -10.36 9.13
C PRO A 131 -6.73 -11.23 10.32
N ALA A 132 -7.81 -11.99 10.14
CA ALA A 132 -8.40 -12.82 11.20
C ALA A 132 -7.54 -14.06 11.53
N SER A 133 -6.60 -14.43 10.66
CA SER A 133 -5.73 -15.58 10.87
C SER A 133 -4.30 -15.39 10.33
N PRO A 134 -3.32 -16.18 10.82
CA PRO A 134 -1.98 -16.28 10.23
C PRO A 134 -1.94 -16.58 8.74
N ASP A 135 -2.91 -17.35 8.28
CA ASP A 135 -3.00 -17.85 6.91
C ASP A 135 -3.65 -16.84 5.97
N GLU A 136 -4.43 -15.91 6.52
CA GLU A 136 -4.97 -14.75 5.82
C GLU A 136 -3.87 -13.68 5.75
N ARG A 137 -3.02 -13.72 4.73
CA ARG A 137 -1.91 -12.75 4.64
C ARG A 137 -2.37 -11.34 4.28
N ARG A 138 -3.61 -11.18 3.79
CA ARG A 138 -4.17 -9.93 3.26
C ARG A 138 -5.65 -9.81 3.60
N GLY A 139 -5.99 -8.89 4.50
CA GLY A 139 -7.38 -8.58 4.85
C GLY A 139 -7.44 -7.45 5.87
N LEU A 140 -8.09 -6.35 5.51
CA LEU A 140 -8.49 -5.31 6.46
C LEU A 140 -9.98 -5.49 6.69
N HIS A 141 -10.37 -5.81 7.92
CA HIS A 141 -11.75 -6.13 8.23
C HIS A 141 -12.41 -4.95 8.92
N LEU A 142 -13.57 -4.54 8.43
CA LEU A 142 -14.42 -3.58 9.11
C LEU A 142 -15.38 -4.36 10.00
N GLY A 143 -15.34 -4.10 11.30
CA GLY A 143 -16.16 -4.81 12.27
C GLY A 143 -16.64 -3.91 13.41
N VAL A 144 -17.35 -4.52 14.36
CA VAL A 144 -17.84 -3.87 15.57
C VAL A 144 -17.32 -4.63 16.78
N THR A 145 -16.89 -3.91 17.82
CA THR A 145 -16.43 -4.48 19.08
C THR A 145 -16.75 -3.57 20.25
N ASP A 146 -16.68 -4.09 21.48
CA ASP A 146 -16.74 -3.31 22.70
C ASP A 146 -15.37 -2.81 23.15
N ALA A 147 -15.37 -1.72 23.92
CA ALA A 147 -14.17 -1.18 24.56
C ALA A 147 -13.47 -2.23 25.45
N SER A 148 -14.23 -3.11 26.11
CA SER A 148 -13.70 -4.18 26.97
C SER A 148 -12.99 -5.30 26.20
N ARG A 149 -13.26 -5.44 24.90
CA ARG A 149 -12.66 -6.45 24.01
C ARG A 149 -11.46 -5.89 23.22
N LEU A 150 -11.17 -4.59 23.34
CA LEU A 150 -10.01 -3.99 22.68
C LEU A 150 -8.69 -4.51 23.28
N PRO A 151 -7.69 -4.85 22.45
CA PRO A 151 -6.37 -5.22 22.94
C PRO A 151 -5.66 -4.01 23.55
N ASN A 152 -4.59 -4.24 24.32
CA ASN A 152 -3.80 -3.16 24.93
C ASN A 152 -3.19 -2.15 23.92
N TYR A 153 -3.18 -2.49 22.63
CA TYR A 153 -2.61 -1.67 21.56
C TYR A 153 -3.66 -1.37 20.49
N TRP A 154 -4.49 -0.36 20.74
CA TRP A 154 -5.42 0.20 19.77
C TRP A 154 -5.07 1.66 19.45
N THR A 155 -5.62 2.21 18.36
CA THR A 155 -5.40 3.61 17.97
C THR A 155 -6.69 4.20 17.41
N PRO A 156 -7.21 5.30 18.00
CA PRO A 156 -8.36 5.98 17.43
C PRO A 156 -7.93 6.77 16.21
N LEU A 157 -8.70 6.66 15.12
CA LEU A 157 -8.52 7.51 13.97
C LEU A 157 -9.44 8.73 14.08
N PRO A 158 -8.88 9.95 13.91
CA PRO A 158 -9.70 11.15 13.81
C PRO A 158 -10.79 11.01 12.74
N LEU A 159 -11.94 11.64 12.96
CA LEU A 159 -13.10 11.54 12.06
C LEU A 159 -12.75 11.91 10.63
N TRP A 160 -11.94 12.96 10.44
CA TRP A 160 -11.52 13.41 9.11
C TRP A 160 -10.67 12.39 8.32
N CYS A 161 -10.22 11.28 8.93
CA CYS A 161 -9.54 10.19 8.22
C CYS A 161 -10.52 9.23 7.51
N TRP A 162 -11.79 9.20 7.89
CA TRP A 162 -12.72 8.16 7.43
C TRP A 162 -14.17 8.62 7.30
N ASP A 163 -14.56 9.77 7.84
CA ASP A 163 -15.90 10.35 7.75
C ASP A 163 -15.92 11.43 6.67
N ALA A 164 -16.71 11.19 5.62
CA ALA A 164 -16.81 12.05 4.44
C ALA A 164 -17.33 13.47 4.74
N GLU A 165 -18.09 13.64 5.82
CA GLU A 165 -18.65 14.93 6.24
C GLU A 165 -17.74 15.65 7.25
N ALA A 166 -16.89 14.92 7.97
CA ALA A 166 -15.93 15.51 8.91
C ALA A 166 -14.65 16.02 8.21
N VAL A 167 -14.47 15.77 6.91
CA VAL A 167 -13.28 16.23 6.16
C VAL A 167 -13.15 17.76 6.19
N ALA A 168 -14.26 18.49 6.26
CA ALA A 168 -14.26 19.94 6.39
C ALA A 168 -13.61 20.43 7.70
N GLU A 169 -13.66 19.64 8.77
CA GLU A 169 -12.97 19.93 10.05
C GLU A 169 -11.44 20.02 9.85
N ARG A 170 -10.88 19.41 8.79
CA ARG A 170 -9.47 19.59 8.44
C ARG A 170 -9.11 21.04 8.15
N ARG A 171 -10.05 21.87 7.65
CA ARG A 171 -9.76 23.27 7.34
C ARG A 171 -9.30 24.03 8.59
N ALA A 172 -10.01 23.86 9.71
CA ALA A 172 -9.63 24.48 10.98
C ALA A 172 -8.30 23.93 11.52
N ALA A 173 -8.03 22.63 11.32
CA ALA A 173 -6.73 22.05 11.64
C ALA A 173 -5.60 22.60 10.75
N TYR A 174 -5.85 22.80 9.44
CA TYR A 174 -4.89 23.35 8.48
C TYR A 174 -4.52 24.78 8.84
N GLU A 175 -5.51 25.57 9.27
CA GLU A 175 -5.33 26.95 9.73
C GLU A 175 -4.58 27.03 11.07
N SER A 176 -4.71 26.03 11.95
CA SER A 176 -4.07 26.02 13.28
C SER A 176 -2.61 25.52 13.30
N ARG A 177 -2.09 25.00 12.18
CA ARG A 177 -0.71 24.46 12.05
C ARG A 177 -0.35 23.39 13.08
N ASP A 178 -1.32 22.58 13.53
CA ASP A 178 -1.02 21.42 14.37
C ASP A 178 -0.29 20.35 13.52
N LEU A 179 1.04 20.34 13.64
CA LEU A 179 1.95 19.55 12.81
C LEU A 179 1.81 18.03 13.02
N GLU A 180 1.19 17.59 14.11
CA GLU A 180 0.97 16.16 14.39
C GLU A 180 -0.19 15.58 13.55
N THR A 181 -1.04 16.44 12.96
CA THR A 181 -2.33 16.04 12.37
C THR A 181 -2.38 16.15 10.84
N LEU A 182 -1.40 16.79 10.19
CA LEU A 182 -1.55 17.23 8.79
C LEU A 182 -0.28 17.02 7.95
N GLY A 183 -0.07 15.79 7.50
CA GLY A 183 0.88 15.51 6.41
C GLY A 183 0.58 16.35 5.17
N ASP A 184 -0.69 16.54 4.84
CA ASP A 184 -1.13 17.17 3.58
C ASP A 184 -0.87 18.69 3.54
N ALA A 185 -1.10 19.45 4.62
CA ALA A 185 -0.80 20.90 4.61
C ALA A 185 0.69 21.19 4.57
N ALA A 186 1.49 20.44 5.35
CA ALA A 186 2.94 20.57 5.28
C ALA A 186 3.44 20.24 3.87
N CYS A 187 2.84 19.27 3.17
CA CYS A 187 3.15 18.97 1.78
C CYS A 187 2.70 20.08 0.80
N LEU A 188 1.53 20.68 1.00
CA LEU A 188 1.02 21.80 0.18
C LEU A 188 1.87 23.07 0.35
N GLU A 189 2.19 23.46 1.59
CA GLU A 189 3.02 24.64 1.89
C GLU A 189 4.46 24.50 1.39
N SER A 190 4.98 23.27 1.36
CA SER A 190 6.34 22.99 0.88
C SER A 190 6.43 22.81 -0.64
N GLY A 191 5.30 22.83 -1.36
CA GLY A 191 5.23 22.61 -2.81
C GLY A 191 5.56 21.18 -3.24
N LEU A 192 5.53 20.23 -2.30
CA LEU A 192 5.85 18.81 -2.54
C LEU A 192 4.65 18.01 -3.09
N THR A 193 3.47 18.58 -2.96
CA THR A 193 2.23 18.14 -3.58
C THR A 193 1.50 19.36 -4.11
N SER A 194 0.76 19.22 -5.20
CA SER A 194 -0.24 20.21 -5.57
C SER A 194 -1.55 19.91 -4.85
N ALA A 195 -2.42 20.92 -4.73
CA ALA A 195 -3.79 20.69 -4.26
C ALA A 195 -4.50 19.62 -5.11
N HIS A 196 -4.15 19.53 -6.40
CA HIS A 196 -4.78 18.60 -7.32
C HIS A 196 -4.40 17.14 -7.11
N ASP A 197 -3.37 16.85 -6.30
CA ASP A 197 -2.96 15.48 -5.95
C ASP A 197 -3.65 14.95 -4.68
N LEU A 198 -4.50 15.77 -4.04
CA LEU A 198 -5.23 15.39 -2.82
C LEU A 198 -6.39 14.44 -3.12
N HIS A 199 -6.85 13.72 -2.09
CA HIS A 199 -8.11 12.99 -2.17
C HIS A 199 -9.27 13.95 -2.51
N PRO A 200 -10.25 13.60 -3.36
CA PRO A 200 -11.32 14.52 -3.78
C PRO A 200 -12.12 15.16 -2.64
N LEU A 201 -12.44 14.39 -1.59
CA LEU A 201 -13.08 14.93 -0.39
C LEU A 201 -12.22 16.00 0.30
N VAL A 202 -10.90 15.79 0.34
CA VAL A 202 -9.93 16.71 0.94
C VAL A 202 -9.75 17.93 0.06
N PHE A 203 -9.66 17.73 -1.26
CA PHE A 203 -9.62 18.82 -2.23
C PHE A 203 -10.85 19.71 -2.10
N GLY A 204 -12.05 19.14 -2.08
CA GLY A 204 -13.31 19.88 -1.93
C GLY A 204 -13.38 20.68 -0.62
N ALA A 205 -12.83 20.14 0.47
CA ALA A 205 -12.75 20.85 1.75
C ALA A 205 -11.76 22.03 1.72
N VAL A 206 -10.61 21.88 1.03
CA VAL A 206 -9.55 22.90 0.95
C VAL A 206 -9.82 23.94 -0.14
N ARG A 207 -10.48 23.56 -1.23
CA ARG A 207 -10.77 24.37 -2.43
C ARG A 207 -12.25 24.26 -2.82
N PRO A 208 -13.18 24.72 -1.97
CA PRO A 208 -14.61 24.62 -2.25
C PRO A 208 -14.97 25.37 -3.54
N GLY A 209 -15.79 24.74 -4.38
CA GLY A 209 -16.25 25.30 -5.66
C GLY A 209 -15.23 25.30 -6.80
N GLN A 210 -14.03 24.74 -6.59
CA GLN A 210 -13.05 24.55 -7.66
C GLN A 210 -13.13 23.13 -8.24
N GLU A 211 -12.79 22.99 -9.51
CA GLU A 211 -12.68 21.68 -10.16
C GLU A 211 -11.28 21.08 -9.89
N GLN A 212 -11.23 19.82 -9.49
CA GLN A 212 -9.97 19.10 -9.33
C GLN A 212 -9.49 18.57 -10.68
N ARG A 213 -8.38 19.11 -11.19
CA ARG A 213 -7.72 18.61 -12.41
C ARG A 213 -6.34 18.06 -12.06
N PRO A 214 -6.16 16.73 -11.97
CA PRO A 214 -4.86 16.13 -11.67
C PRO A 214 -3.81 16.60 -12.70
N GLY A 215 -2.66 17.05 -12.21
CA GLY A 215 -1.54 17.42 -13.07
C GLY A 215 -0.81 16.18 -13.63
N PRO A 216 0.05 16.33 -14.64
CA PRO A 216 0.90 15.24 -15.08
C PRO A 216 1.84 14.80 -13.95
N VAL A 217 1.85 13.50 -13.65
CA VAL A 217 2.73 12.94 -12.62
C VAL A 217 4.18 13.04 -13.12
N ARG A 218 5.05 13.72 -12.36
CA ARG A 218 6.48 13.86 -12.69
C ARG A 218 7.31 13.22 -11.60
N PHE A 219 8.22 12.34 -12.00
CA PHE A 219 9.19 11.72 -11.12
C PHE A 219 10.58 12.28 -11.40
N ASP A 220 11.24 12.74 -10.34
CA ASP A 220 12.67 13.01 -10.37
C ASP A 220 13.42 11.76 -9.91
N LEU A 221 14.37 11.30 -10.73
CA LEU A 221 15.25 10.15 -10.44
C LEU A 221 16.69 10.64 -10.22
N PRO A 222 16.96 11.32 -9.08
CA PRO A 222 18.25 11.94 -8.84
C PRO A 222 19.36 10.91 -8.60
N GLU A 223 20.60 11.36 -8.78
CA GLU A 223 21.77 10.60 -8.36
C GLU A 223 21.79 10.40 -6.84
N VAL A 224 22.27 9.22 -6.43
CA VAL A 224 22.39 8.80 -5.04
C VAL A 224 23.84 8.42 -4.75
N MET A 225 24.38 9.00 -3.68
CA MET A 225 25.75 8.71 -3.24
C MET A 225 25.79 7.42 -2.41
N VAL A 226 26.73 6.53 -2.74
CA VAL A 226 27.03 5.31 -1.99
C VAL A 226 28.51 5.30 -1.58
N ARG A 227 28.78 4.77 -0.39
CA ARG A 227 30.16 4.57 0.09
C ARG A 227 30.71 3.27 -0.51
N CYS A 228 31.68 3.37 -1.41
CA CYS A 228 32.32 2.22 -2.08
C CYS A 228 33.82 2.22 -1.78
N THR A 229 34.33 1.19 -1.10
CA THR A 229 35.76 1.00 -0.78
C THR A 229 36.49 2.25 -0.28
N GLY A 230 35.83 3.04 0.58
CA GLY A 230 36.46 4.26 1.11
C GLY A 230 36.38 5.49 0.18
N ARG A 231 35.64 5.45 -0.92
CA ARG A 231 35.27 6.60 -1.78
C ARG A 231 33.75 6.76 -1.90
N TRP A 232 33.31 7.93 -2.37
CA TRP A 232 31.89 8.20 -2.63
C TRP A 232 31.63 8.04 -4.11
N HIS A 233 30.75 7.11 -4.49
CA HIS A 233 30.35 6.85 -5.87
C HIS A 233 28.88 7.22 -6.07
N ARG A 234 28.52 7.54 -7.30
CA ARG A 234 27.20 7.92 -7.76
C ARG A 234 26.49 6.71 -8.35
N MET A 235 25.22 6.58 -7.98
CA MET A 235 24.31 5.62 -8.57
C MET A 235 23.03 6.34 -8.99
N ARG A 236 22.35 5.85 -10.03
CA ARG A 236 21.10 6.46 -10.49
C ARG A 236 20.17 5.39 -11.04
N VAL A 237 18.88 5.52 -10.73
CA VAL A 237 17.83 4.77 -11.42
C VAL A 237 17.49 5.53 -12.70
N GLY A 238 17.56 4.85 -13.84
CA GLY A 238 17.25 5.43 -15.14
C GLY A 238 17.45 4.41 -16.23
N ASP A 239 16.88 4.67 -17.41
CA ASP A 239 16.99 3.77 -18.56
C ASP A 239 16.58 2.31 -18.23
N GLY A 240 15.59 2.16 -17.33
CA GLY A 240 15.05 0.87 -16.92
C GLY A 240 15.93 0.08 -15.95
N ARG A 241 16.94 0.68 -15.30
CA ARG A 241 17.80 -0.02 -14.33
C ARG A 241 18.42 0.90 -13.27
N LEU A 242 18.86 0.33 -12.16
CA LEU A 242 19.83 0.99 -11.29
C LEU A 242 21.25 0.85 -11.86
N ALA A 243 21.94 1.96 -12.11
CA ALA A 243 23.31 1.98 -12.62
C ALA A 243 24.30 2.55 -11.57
N ALA A 244 25.49 1.96 -11.48
CA ALA A 244 26.63 2.52 -10.76
C ALA A 244 27.48 3.34 -11.75
N LEU A 245 27.39 4.67 -11.67
CA LEU A 245 27.90 5.58 -12.71
C LEU A 245 29.44 5.69 -12.71
N ASP A 246 30.07 5.38 -11.59
CA ASP A 246 31.54 5.40 -11.46
C ASP A 246 32.17 4.00 -11.63
N HIS A 247 31.43 3.05 -12.21
CA HIS A 247 31.94 1.71 -12.56
C HIS A 247 31.53 1.30 -13.97
N THR A 248 32.38 0.49 -14.60
CA THR A 248 32.01 -0.27 -15.79
C THR A 248 31.12 -1.47 -15.42
N PRO A 249 30.26 -1.96 -16.34
CA PRO A 249 29.47 -3.17 -16.12
C PRO A 249 30.33 -4.39 -15.76
N GLN A 250 31.53 -4.51 -16.32
CA GLN A 250 32.45 -5.62 -16.07
C GLN A 250 33.02 -5.61 -14.66
N GLU A 251 33.34 -4.42 -14.10
CA GLU A 251 33.81 -4.29 -12.72
C GLU A 251 32.72 -4.70 -11.72
N ILE A 252 31.49 -4.21 -11.93
CA ILE A 252 30.33 -4.61 -11.12
C ILE A 252 30.10 -6.13 -11.22
N GLN A 253 30.11 -6.68 -12.43
CA GLN A 253 29.89 -8.11 -12.64
C GLN A 253 30.97 -8.94 -11.93
N ARG A 254 32.23 -8.52 -11.99
CA ARG A 254 33.34 -9.17 -11.28
C ARG A 254 33.10 -9.15 -9.76
N GLU A 255 32.74 -8.02 -9.18
CA GLU A 255 32.45 -7.92 -7.75
C GLU A 255 31.27 -8.80 -7.33
N LEU A 256 30.18 -8.81 -8.11
CA LEU A 256 29.02 -9.67 -7.86
C LEU A 256 29.38 -11.15 -7.96
N THR A 257 30.21 -11.54 -8.95
CA THR A 257 30.68 -12.92 -9.13
C THR A 257 31.55 -13.37 -7.96
N LEU A 258 32.49 -12.54 -7.51
CA LEU A 258 33.29 -12.83 -6.31
C LEU A 258 32.40 -12.96 -5.07
N GLY A 259 31.34 -12.16 -4.99
CA GLY A 259 30.31 -12.28 -3.98
C GLY A 259 29.59 -13.62 -3.96
N ALA A 260 29.19 -14.12 -5.14
CA ALA A 260 28.52 -15.40 -5.29
C ALA A 260 29.42 -16.58 -4.86
N LEU A 261 30.75 -16.42 -4.95
CA LEU A 261 31.74 -17.40 -4.48
C LEU A 261 32.06 -17.29 -2.97
N GLY A 262 31.28 -16.50 -2.21
CA GLY A 262 31.45 -16.33 -0.76
C GLY A 262 32.33 -15.15 -0.34
N GLY A 263 32.80 -14.34 -1.30
CA GLY A 263 33.53 -13.10 -1.01
C GLY A 263 32.63 -11.97 -0.49
N PRO A 264 33.20 -10.94 0.16
CA PRO A 264 32.43 -9.79 0.59
C PRO A 264 31.98 -8.95 -0.62
N VAL A 265 30.69 -8.62 -0.68
CA VAL A 265 30.15 -7.62 -1.61
C VAL A 265 29.85 -6.35 -0.83
N GLN A 266 30.46 -5.23 -1.22
CA GLN A 266 30.32 -3.93 -0.56
C GLN A 266 30.03 -2.84 -1.59
N GLY A 267 29.74 -1.61 -1.12
CA GLY A 267 29.62 -0.45 -1.99
C GLY A 267 28.55 -0.56 -3.09
N CYS A 268 28.92 -0.19 -4.31
CA CYS A 268 28.01 -0.14 -5.47
C CYS A 268 27.43 -1.52 -5.80
N ALA A 269 28.25 -2.57 -5.83
CA ALA A 269 27.79 -3.93 -6.11
C ALA A 269 26.82 -4.43 -5.02
N ALA A 270 27.06 -4.09 -3.75
CA ALA A 270 26.15 -4.46 -2.67
C ALA A 270 24.80 -3.75 -2.78
N ALA A 271 24.81 -2.47 -3.18
CA ALA A 271 23.59 -1.71 -3.42
C ALA A 271 22.81 -2.26 -4.62
N LEU A 272 23.47 -2.61 -5.73
CA LEU A 272 22.84 -3.25 -6.89
C LEU A 272 22.20 -4.59 -6.53
N ARG A 273 22.94 -5.45 -5.81
CA ARG A 273 22.39 -6.72 -5.34
C ARG A 273 21.18 -6.51 -4.42
N ALA A 274 21.25 -5.55 -3.50
CA ALA A 274 20.15 -5.24 -2.60
C ALA A 274 18.93 -4.63 -3.30
N TRP A 275 19.15 -3.95 -4.42
CA TRP A 275 18.11 -3.42 -5.29
C TRP A 275 17.38 -4.54 -6.03
N GLN A 276 18.12 -5.47 -6.64
CA GLN A 276 17.57 -6.57 -7.45
C GLN A 276 16.96 -7.71 -6.63
N THR A 277 17.48 -7.97 -5.41
CA THR A 277 17.04 -9.11 -4.58
C THR A 277 16.19 -8.69 -3.39
N GLY A 278 16.12 -7.39 -3.11
CA GLY A 278 15.51 -6.89 -1.88
C GLY A 278 16.28 -7.29 -0.62
N HIS A 279 17.48 -7.87 -0.74
CA HIS A 279 18.30 -8.32 0.39
C HIS A 279 19.58 -7.50 0.53
N GLY A 280 19.76 -6.92 1.72
CA GLY A 280 20.90 -6.07 2.05
C GLY A 280 20.50 -4.62 2.25
N ARG A 281 21.51 -3.80 2.56
CA ARG A 281 21.30 -2.39 2.92
C ARG A 281 21.38 -1.51 1.68
N LEU A 282 20.28 -0.81 1.39
CA LEU A 282 20.26 0.27 0.40
C LEU A 282 20.55 1.63 1.06
N PRO A 283 21.22 2.55 0.33
CA PRO A 283 21.22 3.97 0.64
C PRO A 283 19.79 4.49 0.88
N LYS A 284 19.65 5.50 1.74
CA LYS A 284 18.35 6.02 2.20
C LYS A 284 17.43 6.39 1.03
N ARG A 285 17.95 7.14 0.05
CA ARG A 285 17.20 7.62 -1.13
C ARG A 285 16.74 6.49 -2.05
N LEU A 286 17.62 5.53 -2.38
CA LEU A 286 17.24 4.34 -3.16
C LEU A 286 16.17 3.52 -2.42
N ARG A 287 16.33 3.32 -1.11
CA ARG A 287 15.33 2.60 -0.33
C ARG A 287 13.95 3.26 -0.43
N TRP A 288 13.87 4.60 -0.43
CA TRP A 288 12.60 5.31 -0.61
C TRP A 288 12.04 5.16 -2.01
N GLN A 289 12.84 5.41 -3.05
CA GLN A 289 12.39 5.22 -4.45
C GLN A 289 11.75 3.84 -4.66
N ARG A 290 12.41 2.78 -4.16
CA ARG A 290 11.84 1.42 -4.15
C ARG A 290 10.53 1.35 -3.37
N THR A 291 10.52 1.84 -2.14
CA THR A 291 9.34 1.82 -1.27
C THR A 291 8.17 2.57 -1.90
N ASP A 292 8.43 3.65 -2.61
CA ASP A 292 7.44 4.52 -3.23
C ASP A 292 6.78 3.84 -4.44
N LEU A 293 7.56 3.15 -5.30
CA LEU A 293 7.03 2.28 -6.35
C LEU A 293 6.09 1.20 -5.79
N TYR A 294 6.57 0.43 -4.80
CA TYR A 294 5.78 -0.67 -4.23
C TYR A 294 4.57 -0.18 -3.43
N ARG A 295 4.64 1.04 -2.89
CA ARG A 295 3.50 1.66 -2.26
C ARG A 295 2.42 2.01 -3.29
N ALA A 296 2.78 2.67 -4.38
CA ALA A 296 1.85 2.95 -5.48
C ALA A 296 1.17 1.68 -5.99
N ALA A 297 1.95 0.61 -6.22
CA ALA A 297 1.44 -0.69 -6.62
C ALA A 297 0.35 -1.22 -5.66
N ARG A 298 0.58 -1.15 -4.35
CA ARG A 298 -0.38 -1.62 -3.33
C ARG A 298 -1.59 -0.72 -3.12
N HIS A 299 -1.55 0.52 -3.58
CA HIS A 299 -2.71 1.42 -3.62
C HIS A 299 -3.46 1.35 -4.97
N GLY A 300 -3.05 0.41 -5.84
CA GLY A 300 -3.64 0.21 -7.16
C GLY A 300 -3.34 1.32 -8.16
N ARG A 301 -2.32 2.13 -7.90
CA ARG A 301 -1.92 3.26 -8.75
C ARG A 301 -1.15 2.79 -9.98
N ALA A 302 -1.84 2.07 -10.87
CA ALA A 302 -1.29 1.63 -12.15
C ALA A 302 -0.81 2.82 -12.98
N ASP A 303 -1.55 3.93 -12.97
CA ASP A 303 -1.18 5.22 -13.58
C ASP A 303 0.21 5.70 -13.14
N VAL A 304 0.48 5.68 -11.83
CA VAL A 304 1.76 6.09 -11.24
C VAL A 304 2.86 5.08 -11.57
N VAL A 305 2.58 3.78 -11.44
CA VAL A 305 3.56 2.73 -11.76
C VAL A 305 3.99 2.83 -13.23
N ILE A 306 3.04 3.00 -14.15
CA ILE A 306 3.29 3.20 -15.57
C ILE A 306 4.13 4.45 -15.81
N ALA A 307 3.76 5.58 -15.21
CA ALA A 307 4.51 6.83 -15.36
C ALA A 307 5.94 6.73 -14.77
N LEU A 308 6.16 5.98 -13.69
CA LEU A 308 7.50 5.67 -13.18
C LEU A 308 8.31 4.86 -14.20
N LEU A 309 7.72 3.79 -14.74
CA LEU A 309 8.37 2.96 -15.74
C LEU A 309 8.67 3.73 -17.04
N ASP A 310 7.77 4.62 -17.47
CA ASP A 310 7.97 5.51 -18.63
C ASP A 310 9.09 6.54 -18.37
N ALA A 311 9.26 6.97 -17.12
CA ALA A 311 10.38 7.80 -16.70
C ALA A 311 11.72 7.03 -16.59
N GLY A 312 11.75 5.75 -16.96
CA GLY A 312 12.95 4.93 -16.96
C GLY A 312 13.25 4.27 -15.61
N PHE A 313 12.27 4.14 -14.72
CA PHE A 313 12.44 3.39 -13.48
C PHE A 313 12.69 1.90 -13.76
N ASP A 314 13.48 1.26 -12.89
CA ASP A 314 13.82 -0.16 -13.01
C ASP A 314 12.62 -1.08 -12.71
N PRO A 315 12.07 -1.82 -13.70
CA PRO A 315 10.97 -2.75 -13.47
C PRO A 315 11.39 -3.99 -12.66
N ALA A 316 12.68 -4.32 -12.64
CA ALA A 316 13.23 -5.50 -11.99
C ALA A 316 13.66 -5.25 -10.53
N VAL A 317 13.44 -4.05 -9.99
CA VAL A 317 13.67 -3.80 -8.56
C VAL A 317 12.85 -4.78 -7.73
N ALA A 318 13.45 -5.42 -6.73
CA ALA A 318 12.72 -6.29 -5.81
C ALA A 318 12.39 -5.57 -4.50
N GLU A 319 11.20 -5.79 -3.98
CA GLU A 319 10.77 -5.33 -2.68
C GLU A 319 11.63 -5.95 -1.56
N GLY A 320 11.63 -5.38 -0.35
CA GLY A 320 12.26 -5.99 0.82
C GLY A 320 11.79 -7.42 1.17
N SER A 321 10.71 -7.95 0.60
CA SER A 321 10.30 -9.37 0.66
C SER A 321 10.92 -10.25 -0.44
N GLY A 322 11.65 -9.67 -1.40
CA GLY A 322 12.16 -10.35 -2.59
C GLY A 322 11.18 -10.38 -3.76
N GLY A 323 9.91 -10.02 -3.55
CA GLY A 323 8.90 -9.97 -4.62
C GLY A 323 9.17 -8.84 -5.61
N THR A 324 8.83 -9.08 -6.88
CA THR A 324 8.89 -8.11 -7.99
C THR A 324 7.53 -7.46 -8.25
N LEU A 325 7.43 -6.52 -9.21
CA LEU A 325 6.14 -5.97 -9.63
C LEU A 325 5.13 -7.04 -10.10
N LEU A 326 5.60 -8.17 -10.64
CA LEU A 326 4.72 -9.31 -11.00
C LEU A 326 3.96 -9.85 -9.78
N HIS A 327 4.55 -9.82 -8.59
CA HIS A 327 3.92 -10.28 -7.34
C HIS A 327 2.85 -9.31 -6.82
N THR A 328 2.81 -8.09 -7.36
CA THR A 328 1.87 -7.03 -6.97
C THR A 328 0.75 -6.79 -7.99
N LEU A 329 0.72 -7.53 -9.10
CA LEU A 329 -0.26 -7.34 -10.18
C LEU A 329 -1.71 -7.53 -9.73
N SER A 330 -1.98 -8.25 -8.65
CA SER A 330 -3.35 -8.38 -8.11
C SER A 330 -3.94 -7.06 -7.62
N HIS A 331 -3.11 -6.04 -7.40
CA HIS A 331 -3.57 -4.70 -7.02
C HIS A 331 -3.61 -3.74 -8.22
N LEU A 332 -3.08 -4.13 -9.38
CA LEU A 332 -2.86 -3.24 -10.51
C LEU A 332 -3.64 -3.71 -11.74
N ASP A 333 -3.72 -2.83 -12.74
CA ASP A 333 -4.17 -3.23 -14.07
C ASP A 333 -3.14 -4.19 -14.69
N HIS A 334 -3.44 -5.48 -14.57
CA HIS A 334 -2.59 -6.55 -15.03
C HIS A 334 -2.62 -6.73 -16.55
N GLU A 335 -3.69 -6.32 -17.23
CA GLU A 335 -3.77 -6.41 -18.69
C GLU A 335 -2.72 -5.51 -19.34
N LEU A 336 -2.52 -4.32 -18.75
CA LEU A 336 -1.52 -3.37 -19.23
C LEU A 336 -0.10 -3.69 -18.73
N LEU A 337 0.06 -4.09 -17.46
CA LEU A 337 1.39 -4.24 -16.86
C LEU A 337 2.03 -5.61 -17.05
N LEU A 338 1.27 -6.71 -17.12
CA LEU A 338 1.86 -8.05 -17.27
C LEU A 338 2.71 -8.17 -18.55
N PRO A 339 2.20 -7.80 -19.75
CA PRO A 339 3.00 -7.90 -20.98
C PRO A 339 4.25 -7.03 -20.92
N ARG A 340 4.14 -5.82 -20.36
CA ARG A 340 5.23 -4.87 -20.22
C ARG A 340 6.34 -5.39 -19.31
N LEU A 341 5.99 -5.98 -18.17
CA LEU A 341 6.96 -6.54 -17.22
C LEU A 341 7.65 -7.79 -17.78
N LEU A 342 6.93 -8.65 -18.51
CA LEU A 342 7.52 -9.80 -19.18
C LEU A 342 8.47 -9.36 -20.32
N ALA A 343 8.10 -8.34 -21.09
CA ALA A 343 8.97 -7.76 -22.11
C ALA A 343 10.26 -7.15 -21.53
N ALA A 344 10.21 -6.67 -20.28
CA ALA A 344 11.39 -6.24 -19.52
C ALA A 344 12.24 -7.40 -18.98
N GLY A 345 11.88 -8.66 -19.27
CA GLY A 345 12.64 -9.85 -18.90
C GLY A 345 12.40 -10.35 -17.48
N LEU A 346 11.35 -9.90 -16.79
CA LEU A 346 11.03 -10.43 -15.48
C LEU A 346 10.56 -11.90 -15.58
N PRO A 347 11.08 -12.81 -14.74
CA PRO A 347 10.69 -14.20 -14.79
C PRO A 347 9.27 -14.39 -14.24
N VAL A 348 8.38 -14.98 -15.04
CA VAL A 348 6.99 -15.29 -14.65
C VAL A 348 6.90 -16.20 -13.42
N ASN A 349 7.92 -17.06 -13.22
CA ASN A 349 8.07 -17.96 -12.08
C ASN A 349 9.10 -17.47 -11.05
N GLY A 350 9.49 -16.19 -11.09
CA GLY A 350 10.40 -15.61 -10.11
C GLY A 350 9.82 -15.77 -8.70
N ALA A 351 10.60 -16.30 -7.77
CA ALA A 351 10.15 -16.53 -6.40
C ALA A 351 10.61 -15.40 -5.47
N ASP A 352 9.75 -14.99 -4.54
CA ASP A 352 10.11 -14.12 -3.44
C ASP A 352 10.90 -14.89 -2.33
N LYS A 353 11.21 -14.25 -1.20
CA LYS A 353 11.93 -14.89 -0.08
C LYS A 353 11.14 -16.00 0.62
N GLU A 354 9.85 -16.06 0.39
CA GLU A 354 8.96 -17.08 0.91
C GLU A 354 8.85 -18.26 -0.07
N GLY A 355 9.52 -18.20 -1.24
CA GLY A 355 9.33 -19.14 -2.33
C GLY A 355 8.02 -18.92 -3.10
N GLY A 356 7.26 -17.87 -2.78
CA GLY A 356 6.00 -17.56 -3.45
C GLY A 356 6.27 -16.97 -4.83
N THR A 357 5.57 -17.50 -5.84
CA THR A 357 5.59 -16.98 -7.23
C THR A 357 4.47 -15.95 -7.44
N PRO A 358 4.47 -15.17 -8.54
CA PRO A 358 3.34 -14.30 -8.90
C PRO A 358 2.00 -15.04 -8.88
N LEU A 359 1.97 -16.31 -9.31
CA LEU A 359 0.77 -17.13 -9.30
C LEU A 359 0.25 -17.40 -7.88
N HIS A 360 1.13 -17.59 -6.89
CA HIS A 360 0.71 -17.75 -5.49
C HIS A 360 -0.01 -16.49 -4.99
N HIS A 361 0.49 -15.31 -5.35
CA HIS A 361 -0.10 -14.04 -4.94
C HIS A 361 -1.41 -13.72 -5.66
N ALA A 362 -1.58 -14.19 -6.90
CA ALA A 362 -2.83 -14.04 -7.63
C ALA A 362 -3.94 -14.92 -7.03
N GLU A 363 -3.63 -16.18 -6.72
CA GLU A 363 -4.54 -17.13 -6.06
C GLU A 363 -4.91 -16.67 -4.63
N GLU A 364 -3.93 -16.19 -3.86
CA GLU A 364 -4.17 -15.61 -2.54
C GLU A 364 -5.11 -14.39 -2.59
N ALA A 365 -5.09 -13.64 -3.69
CA ALA A 365 -5.97 -12.50 -3.89
C ALA A 365 -7.32 -12.87 -4.54
N ASP A 366 -7.59 -14.15 -4.83
CA ASP A 366 -8.73 -14.62 -5.66
C ASP A 366 -8.86 -13.86 -7.00
N ALA A 367 -7.73 -13.45 -7.57
CA ALA A 367 -7.67 -12.67 -8.81
C ALA A 367 -7.70 -13.60 -10.04
N ARG A 368 -8.87 -14.16 -10.36
CA ARG A 368 -9.05 -15.23 -11.34
C ARG A 368 -8.56 -14.87 -12.74
N GLU A 369 -8.80 -13.65 -13.18
CA GLU A 369 -8.37 -13.14 -14.49
C GLU A 369 -6.85 -13.06 -14.55
N LEU A 370 -6.21 -12.57 -13.48
CA LEU A 370 -4.75 -12.54 -13.35
C LEU A 370 -4.16 -13.95 -13.31
N VAL A 371 -4.79 -14.89 -12.59
CA VAL A 371 -4.38 -16.31 -12.57
C VAL A 371 -4.37 -16.87 -13.99
N ALA A 372 -5.45 -16.66 -14.76
CA ALA A 372 -5.55 -17.11 -16.14
C ALA A 372 -4.47 -16.46 -17.03
N ALA A 373 -4.24 -15.15 -16.88
CA ALA A 373 -3.22 -14.42 -17.62
C ALA A 373 -1.80 -14.91 -17.31
N LEU A 374 -1.48 -15.18 -16.04
CA LEU A 374 -0.17 -15.73 -15.63
C LEU A 374 0.05 -17.15 -16.18
N LEU A 375 -0.97 -18.01 -16.12
CA LEU A 375 -0.91 -19.36 -16.70
C LEU A 375 -0.71 -19.31 -18.23
N ALA A 376 -1.43 -18.41 -18.92
CA ALA A 376 -1.24 -18.18 -20.35
C ALA A 376 0.18 -17.67 -20.68
N ALA A 377 0.79 -16.91 -19.78
CA ALA A 377 2.18 -16.45 -19.87
C ALA A 377 3.23 -17.51 -19.46
N GLY A 378 2.82 -18.75 -19.16
CA GLY A 378 3.73 -19.84 -18.83
C GLY A 378 4.11 -19.94 -17.34
N ALA A 379 3.30 -19.38 -16.44
CA ALA A 379 3.46 -19.64 -15.00
C ALA A 379 3.27 -21.13 -14.68
N ASP A 380 4.15 -21.67 -13.86
CA ASP A 380 4.13 -23.08 -13.44
C ASP A 380 3.26 -23.24 -12.18
N PRO A 381 2.10 -23.95 -12.27
CA PRO A 381 1.21 -24.17 -11.14
C PRO A 381 1.73 -25.21 -10.13
N ASP A 382 2.82 -25.93 -10.43
CA ASP A 382 3.37 -26.99 -9.60
C ASP A 382 4.57 -26.51 -8.71
N VAL A 383 4.98 -25.25 -8.82
CA VAL A 383 6.03 -24.65 -7.96
C VAL A 383 5.56 -24.61 -6.52
N ARG A 384 6.34 -25.13 -5.58
CA ARG A 384 6.02 -25.05 -4.15
C ARG A 384 6.75 -23.89 -3.48
N ASP A 385 6.03 -23.16 -2.64
CA ASP A 385 6.65 -22.20 -1.74
C ASP A 385 7.46 -22.88 -0.63
N ARG A 386 8.13 -22.11 0.23
CA ARG A 386 8.96 -22.66 1.32
C ARG A 386 8.17 -23.44 2.37
N TYR A 387 6.85 -23.31 2.38
CA TYR A 387 5.93 -24.03 3.26
C TYR A 387 5.35 -25.28 2.58
N GLY A 388 5.82 -25.60 1.37
CA GLY A 388 5.35 -26.74 0.58
C GLY A 388 3.97 -26.53 -0.05
N ARG A 389 3.44 -25.30 -0.03
CA ARG A 389 2.12 -24.96 -0.57
C ARG A 389 2.23 -24.71 -2.07
N LEU A 390 1.17 -25.09 -2.80
CA LEU A 390 1.02 -24.79 -4.23
C LEU A 390 0.31 -23.44 -4.40
N PRO A 391 0.52 -22.74 -5.55
CA PRO A 391 -0.17 -21.51 -5.88
C PRO A 391 -1.67 -21.71 -5.85
N ALA A 392 -2.14 -22.71 -6.61
CA ALA A 392 -3.52 -23.15 -6.58
C ALA A 392 -3.68 -24.19 -5.48
N LYS A 393 -4.54 -23.92 -4.48
CA LYS A 393 -5.09 -25.00 -3.65
C LYS A 393 -5.71 -26.02 -4.61
N LEU A 394 -5.43 -27.32 -4.43
CA LEU A 394 -5.91 -28.45 -5.26
C LEU A 394 -7.42 -28.38 -5.60
N ARG A 395 -7.82 -27.49 -6.52
CA ARG A 395 -9.14 -27.43 -7.12
C ARG A 395 -8.97 -28.04 -8.50
N PRO A 396 -9.52 -29.25 -8.74
CA PRO A 396 -9.41 -29.92 -10.04
C PRO A 396 -9.83 -29.04 -11.22
N ALA A 397 -10.76 -28.09 -11.03
CA ALA A 397 -11.31 -27.25 -12.10
C ALA A 397 -10.30 -26.34 -12.81
N LEU A 398 -9.42 -25.63 -12.10
CA LEU A 398 -8.45 -24.71 -12.73
C LEU A 398 -7.33 -25.47 -13.48
N ARG A 399 -7.01 -26.69 -13.06
CA ARG A 399 -5.99 -27.54 -13.68
C ARG A 399 -6.41 -28.06 -15.06
N TYR A 400 -7.72 -28.18 -15.32
CA TYR A 400 -8.25 -28.69 -16.59
C TYR A 400 -8.81 -27.59 -17.50
N ASP A 401 -9.48 -26.56 -16.99
CA ASP A 401 -10.12 -25.55 -17.85
C ASP A 401 -9.12 -24.57 -18.50
N ALA A 402 -8.06 -24.19 -17.78
CA ALA A 402 -7.02 -23.31 -18.32
C ALA A 402 -6.10 -24.06 -19.32
N VAL A 403 -5.77 -25.33 -19.02
CA VAL A 403 -4.94 -26.17 -19.91
C VAL A 403 -5.72 -26.59 -21.16
N ALA A 404 -7.04 -26.79 -21.06
CA ALA A 404 -7.89 -27.13 -22.21
C ALA A 404 -8.02 -25.97 -23.22
N LYS A 405 -8.06 -24.71 -22.76
CA LYS A 405 -8.13 -23.53 -23.63
C LYS A 405 -6.82 -23.19 -24.36
N ILE A 406 -5.67 -23.57 -23.80
CA ILE A 406 -4.35 -23.32 -24.42
C ILE A 406 -4.02 -24.35 -25.52
N ARG A 407 -4.75 -25.48 -25.58
CA ARG A 407 -4.50 -26.59 -26.53
C ARG A 407 -5.44 -26.66 -27.73
N THR A 408 -6.32 -25.69 -27.95
CA THR A 408 -7.10 -25.61 -29.20
C THR A 408 -6.26 -24.86 -30.24
N PRO A 409 -5.81 -25.49 -31.34
CA PRO A 409 -5.23 -24.75 -32.45
C PRO A 409 -6.31 -23.83 -33.00
N LEU A 410 -6.01 -22.54 -33.17
CA LEU A 410 -6.76 -21.68 -34.07
C LEU A 410 -6.75 -22.37 -35.44
N GLY A 411 -7.94 -22.71 -35.94
CA GLY A 411 -8.15 -23.31 -37.25
C GLY A 411 -7.80 -22.39 -38.41
#